data_AF-A0A368FC62-F1
#
_entry.id   AF-A0A368FC62-F1
#
_cell.length_a   1.000
_cell.length_b   1.000
_cell.length_c   1.000
_cell.angle_alpha   90.00
_cell.angle_beta   90.00
_cell.angle_gamma   90.00
#
_symmetry.space_group_name_H-M   'P 1'
#
loop_
_entity.id
_entity.type
_entity.pdbx_description
1 polymer ?
#
loop_
_entity_poly.entity_id
_entity_poly.type
_entity_poly.pdbx_seq_one_letter_code
_entity_poly.pdbx_strand_id
1 'polypeptide(L)'
;MIMVLGVNSSKDARASIQNGFWFFKYLLLIGLTVGFFLIRSENLSTPMMCFGMIGRLLFILIQLILIVDFAHGLAENWVDSYDESKSRWCYVGLLIFGCIAAALTGIVLMFVFCTTGATCALPTFFISFNMILCIGAIMLSIMPLSKKECLVLV
;
A
#
# COMPACT_ATOMS: atom_id res chain seq x y z
N MET A 1 3.53 -1.97 -21.21
CA MET A 1 3.10 -3.36 -20.93
C MET A 1 3.05 -4.24 -22.18
N ILE A 2 2.45 -3.78 -23.29
CA ILE A 2 2.20 -4.62 -24.50
C ILE A 2 3.48 -5.24 -25.10
N MET A 3 4.61 -4.54 -25.01
CA MET A 3 5.91 -5.01 -25.55
C MET A 3 6.50 -6.24 -24.84
N VAL A 4 5.90 -6.68 -23.72
CA VAL A 4 6.39 -7.80 -22.87
C VAL A 4 5.43 -9.01 -22.92
N LEU A 5 4.36 -8.94 -23.72
CA LEU A 5 3.41 -10.07 -23.85
C LEU A 5 4.09 -11.26 -24.55
N GLY A 6 3.97 -12.45 -23.95
CA GLY A 6 4.49 -13.71 -24.52
C GLY A 6 6.00 -13.92 -24.36
N VAL A 7 6.69 -13.13 -23.53
CA VAL A 7 8.11 -13.37 -23.23
C VAL A 7 8.25 -14.58 -22.30
N ASN A 8 9.01 -15.58 -22.73
CA ASN A 8 9.22 -16.81 -21.97
C ASN A 8 10.62 -16.90 -21.34
N SER A 9 11.55 -16.02 -21.73
CA SER A 9 12.93 -16.02 -21.24
C SER A 9 13.49 -14.62 -21.02
N SER A 10 14.12 -14.42 -19.87
CA SER A 10 14.75 -13.15 -19.47
C SER A 10 16.01 -12.79 -20.29
N LYS A 11 16.46 -13.69 -21.18
CA LYS A 11 17.61 -13.47 -22.08
C LYS A 11 17.22 -12.88 -23.44
N ASP A 12 15.94 -12.69 -23.71
CA ASP A 12 15.48 -12.08 -24.96
C ASP A 12 16.01 -10.64 -25.09
N ALA A 13 16.37 -10.22 -26.30
CA ALA A 13 16.83 -8.85 -26.59
C ALA A 13 15.84 -7.77 -26.11
N ARG A 14 14.55 -8.12 -26.02
CA ARG A 14 13.46 -7.29 -25.46
C ARG A 14 13.67 -6.93 -23.98
N ALA A 15 14.25 -7.83 -23.19
CA ALA A 15 14.57 -7.58 -21.78
C ALA A 15 15.68 -6.53 -21.62
N SER A 16 16.66 -6.51 -22.53
CA SER A 16 17.72 -5.48 -22.55
C SER A 16 17.15 -4.08 -22.82
N ILE A 17 16.20 -3.96 -23.76
CA ILE A 17 15.50 -2.69 -24.02
C ILE A 17 14.66 -2.25 -22.81
N GLN A 18 13.99 -3.20 -22.16
CA GLN A 18 13.20 -2.92 -20.96
C GLN A 18 14.06 -2.52 -19.76
N ASN A 19 15.28 -3.01 -19.61
CA ASN A 19 16.13 -2.68 -18.47
C ASN A 19 17.11 -1.52 -18.73
N GLY A 20 17.52 -1.30 -19.98
CA GLY A 20 18.64 -0.41 -20.32
C GLY A 20 18.27 1.04 -20.60
N PHE A 21 17.34 1.31 -21.52
CA PHE A 21 17.12 2.67 -22.05
C PHE A 21 16.20 3.54 -21.18
N TRP A 22 16.68 3.93 -19.99
CA TRP A 22 15.92 4.79 -19.06
C TRP A 22 15.74 6.22 -19.55
N PHE A 23 16.75 6.81 -20.19
CA PHE A 23 16.70 8.20 -20.69
C PHE A 23 15.51 8.45 -21.62
N PHE A 24 15.34 7.60 -22.64
CA PHE A 24 14.26 7.75 -23.62
C PHE A 24 12.87 7.58 -22.99
N LYS A 25 12.74 6.69 -21.99
CA LYS A 25 11.47 6.50 -21.26
C LYS A 25 11.08 7.75 -20.47
N TYR A 26 12.03 8.37 -19.77
CA TYR A 26 11.76 9.62 -19.06
C TYR A 26 11.41 10.75 -20.01
N LEU A 27 12.10 10.85 -21.14
CA LEU A 27 11.79 11.84 -22.17
C LEU A 27 10.35 11.64 -22.72
N LEU A 28 9.95 10.39 -23.01
CA LEU A 28 8.60 10.06 -23.44
C LEU A 28 7.57 10.40 -22.37
N LEU A 29 7.84 10.07 -21.10
CA LEU A 29 6.93 10.35 -19.99
C LEU A 29 6.71 11.85 -19.82
N ILE A 30 7.80 12.64 -19.79
CA ILE A 30 7.74 14.10 -19.68
C ILE A 30 7.00 14.68 -20.88
N GLY A 31 7.30 14.22 -22.10
CA GLY A 31 6.61 14.64 -23.31
C GLY A 31 5.10 14.36 -23.27
N LEU A 32 4.69 13.19 -22.78
CA LEU A 32 3.28 12.84 -22.60
C LEU A 32 2.62 13.72 -21.53
N THR A 33 3.29 13.95 -20.39
CA THR A 33 2.78 14.81 -19.32
C THR A 33 2.56 16.23 -19.84
N VAL A 34 3.56 16.83 -20.48
CA VAL A 34 3.45 18.18 -21.07
C VAL A 34 2.38 18.21 -22.16
N GLY A 35 2.34 17.20 -23.04
CA GLY A 35 1.32 17.08 -24.08
C GLY A 35 -0.11 17.01 -23.51
N PHE A 36 -0.30 16.31 -22.39
CA PHE A 36 -1.58 16.25 -21.71
C PHE A 36 -2.00 17.59 -21.11
N PHE A 37 -1.06 18.37 -20.57
CA PHE A 37 -1.34 19.72 -20.05
C PHE A 37 -1.77 20.72 -21.14
N LEU A 38 -1.33 20.53 -22.39
CA LEU A 38 -1.71 21.40 -23.50
C LEU A 38 -3.15 21.15 -24.00
N ILE A 39 -3.75 20.00 -23.66
CA ILE A 39 -5.11 19.63 -24.06
C ILE A 39 -6.11 20.08 -22.99
N ARG A 40 -6.68 21.28 -23.16
CA ARG A 40 -7.76 21.79 -22.31
C ARG A 40 -9.12 21.60 -22.99
N SER A 41 -9.61 20.35 -22.99
CA SER A 41 -10.92 19.99 -23.54
C SER A 41 -11.80 19.35 -22.47
N GLU A 42 -12.99 19.91 -22.27
CA GLU A 42 -14.01 19.43 -21.33
C GLU A 42 -14.47 18.00 -21.64
N ASN A 43 -14.47 17.61 -22.91
CA ASN A 43 -14.89 16.28 -23.38
C ASN A 43 -13.91 15.15 -22.98
N LEU A 44 -12.66 15.47 -22.63
CA LEU A 44 -11.66 14.48 -22.20
C LEU A 44 -11.58 14.32 -20.68
N SER A 45 -12.05 15.31 -19.91
CA SER A 45 -11.94 15.30 -18.45
C SER A 45 -12.80 14.21 -17.80
N THR A 46 -14.07 14.11 -18.20
CA THR A 46 -15.04 13.15 -17.64
C THR A 46 -14.64 11.69 -17.82
N PRO A 47 -14.29 11.20 -19.04
CA PRO A 47 -13.86 9.82 -19.21
C PRO A 47 -12.55 9.53 -18.47
N MET A 48 -11.58 10.46 -18.46
CA MET A 48 -10.30 10.27 -17.76
C MET A 48 -10.50 10.16 -16.23
N MET A 49 -11.44 10.92 -15.66
CA MET A 49 -11.81 10.79 -14.25
C MET A 49 -12.41 9.41 -13.94
N CYS A 50 -13.28 8.88 -14.81
CA CYS A 50 -13.85 7.54 -14.65
C CYS A 50 -12.76 6.44 -14.69
N PHE A 51 -11.86 6.50 -15.68
CA PHE A 51 -10.71 5.59 -15.76
C PHE A 51 -9.80 5.71 -14.53
N GLY A 52 -9.55 6.93 -14.05
CA GLY A 52 -8.76 7.17 -12.84
C GLY A 52 -9.41 6.59 -11.58
N MET A 53 -10.72 6.71 -11.43
CA MET A 53 -11.46 6.12 -10.30
C MET A 53 -11.37 4.60 -10.29
N ILE A 54 -11.61 3.96 -11.44
CA ILE A 54 -11.52 2.50 -11.60
C ILE A 54 -10.08 2.03 -11.35
N GLY A 55 -9.10 2.71 -11.93
CA GLY A 55 -7.68 2.39 -11.76
C GLY A 55 -7.23 2.51 -10.30
N ARG A 56 -7.65 3.56 -9.59
CA ARG A 56 -7.33 3.73 -8.16
C ARG A 56 -7.97 2.65 -7.30
N LEU A 57 -9.21 2.24 -7.61
CA LEU A 57 -9.89 1.16 -6.90
C LEU A 57 -9.16 -0.18 -7.07
N LEU A 58 -8.67 -0.50 -8.27
CA LEU A 58 -7.87 -1.70 -8.48
C LEU A 58 -6.52 -1.61 -7.75
N PHE A 59 -5.88 -0.44 -7.80
CA PHE A 59 -4.56 -0.23 -7.22
C PHE A 59 -4.56 -0.28 -5.68
N ILE A 60 -5.62 0.19 -5.01
CA ILE A 60 -5.73 0.08 -3.54
C ILE A 60 -5.91 -1.38 -3.10
N LEU A 61 -6.63 -2.20 -3.88
CA LEU A 61 -6.78 -3.65 -3.60
C LEU A 61 -5.44 -4.38 -3.72
N ILE A 62 -4.66 -4.08 -4.77
CA ILE A 62 -3.33 -4.66 -4.97
C ILE A 62 -2.39 -4.24 -3.83
N GLN A 63 -2.31 -2.93 -3.52
CA GLN A 63 -1.48 -2.45 -2.40
C GLN A 63 -1.85 -3.08 -1.06
N LEU A 64 -3.14 -3.33 -0.81
CA LEU A 64 -3.58 -3.99 0.43
C LEU A 64 -2.96 -5.39 0.55
N ILE A 65 -3.01 -6.19 -0.52
CA ILE A 65 -2.42 -7.54 -0.55
C ILE A 65 -0.90 -7.45 -0.33
N LEU A 66 -0.21 -6.56 -1.06
CA LEU A 66 1.24 -6.38 -0.93
C LEU A 66 1.67 -5.98 0.49
N ILE A 67 0.88 -5.13 1.17
CA ILE A 67 1.17 -4.73 2.55
C ILE A 67 1.00 -5.90 3.51
N VAL A 68 0.00 -6.76 3.31
CA VAL A 68 -0.20 -7.97 4.12
C VAL A 68 0.95 -8.95 3.91
N ASP A 69 1.34 -9.21 2.67
CA ASP A 69 2.48 -10.09 2.36
C ASP A 69 3.80 -9.54 2.94
N PHE A 70 4.01 -8.23 2.83
CA PHE A 70 5.17 -7.58 3.45
C PHE A 70 5.14 -7.69 4.97
N ALA A 71 3.96 -7.57 5.61
CA ALA A 71 3.82 -7.72 7.05
C ALA A 71 4.14 -9.16 7.50
N HIS A 72 3.70 -10.17 6.77
CA HIS A 72 4.07 -11.57 7.04
C HIS A 72 5.58 -11.81 6.89
N GLY A 73 6.18 -11.37 5.78
CA GLY A 73 7.63 -11.51 5.58
C GLY A 73 8.46 -10.72 6.60
N LEU A 74 7.96 -9.58 7.08
CA LEU A 74 8.59 -8.84 8.18
C LEU A 74 8.48 -9.61 9.49
N ALA A 75 7.34 -10.23 9.77
CA ALA A 75 7.13 -11.03 10.98
C ALA A 75 8.03 -12.28 11.02
N GLU A 76 8.15 -13.02 9.91
CA GLU A 76 9.06 -14.18 9.80
C GLU A 76 10.52 -13.75 10.02
N ASN A 77 10.97 -12.70 9.33
CA ASN A 77 12.32 -12.14 9.51
C ASN A 77 12.60 -11.71 10.96
N TRP A 78 11.57 -11.30 11.71
CA TRP A 78 11.69 -10.95 13.13
C TRP A 78 11.84 -12.17 14.02
N VAL A 79 11.07 -13.24 13.76
CA VAL A 79 11.17 -14.51 14.49
C VAL A 79 12.57 -15.12 14.27
N ASP A 80 13.04 -15.15 13.03
CA ASP A 80 14.38 -15.66 12.72
C ASP A 80 15.48 -14.80 13.39
N SER A 81 15.32 -13.47 13.41
CA SER A 81 16.27 -12.56 14.07
C SER A 81 16.26 -12.68 15.60
N TYR A 82 15.12 -13.05 16.20
CA TYR A 82 14.95 -13.30 17.63
C TYR A 82 15.76 -14.52 18.06
N ASP A 83 15.76 -15.58 17.24
CA ASP A 83 16.48 -16.82 17.54
C ASP A 83 18.01 -16.68 17.37
N GLU A 84 18.48 -15.86 16.41
CA GLU A 84 19.91 -15.75 16.10
C GLU A 84 20.69 -14.64 16.85
N SER A 85 20.05 -13.56 17.35
CA SER A 85 20.84 -12.39 17.79
C SER A 85 20.22 -11.51 18.89
N LYS A 86 20.97 -11.26 19.96
CA LYS A 86 20.56 -10.42 21.12
C LYS A 86 20.68 -8.90 20.88
N SER A 87 21.34 -8.45 19.80
CA SER A 87 21.63 -7.02 19.54
C SER A 87 20.65 -6.32 18.58
N ARG A 88 19.90 -7.06 17.74
CA ARG A 88 18.92 -6.49 16.77
C ARG A 88 17.60 -6.04 17.40
N TRP A 89 17.42 -6.29 18.69
CA TRP A 89 16.19 -6.02 19.45
C TRP A 89 15.84 -4.53 19.54
N CYS A 90 16.86 -3.66 19.59
CA CYS A 90 16.65 -2.21 19.64
C CYS A 90 16.02 -1.68 18.34
N TYR A 91 16.44 -2.21 17.18
CA TYR A 91 15.90 -1.80 15.88
C TYR A 91 14.46 -2.30 15.67
N VAL A 92 14.17 -3.54 16.07
CA VAL A 92 12.81 -4.12 15.97
C VAL A 92 11.84 -3.41 16.91
N GLY A 93 12.23 -3.16 18.15
CA GLY A 93 11.41 -2.40 19.10
C GLY A 93 11.14 -0.97 18.63
N LEU A 94 12.14 -0.30 18.04
CA LEU A 94 11.98 1.04 17.48
C LEU A 94 10.98 1.07 16.31
N LEU A 95 10.98 0.05 15.45
CA LEU A 95 10.09 -0.01 14.29
C LEU A 95 8.63 -0.20 14.73
N ILE A 96 8.36 -1.14 15.66
CA ILE A 96 7.01 -1.35 16.23
C ILE A 96 6.53 -0.07 16.92
N PHE A 97 7.37 0.51 17.77
CA PHE A 97 7.04 1.74 18.49
C PHE A 97 6.75 2.89 17.52
N GLY A 98 7.56 3.03 16.46
CA GLY A 98 7.36 4.02 15.41
C GLY A 98 6.03 3.85 14.67
N CYS A 99 5.68 2.62 14.28
CA CYS A 99 4.40 2.34 13.60
C CYS A 99 3.18 2.67 14.49
N ILE A 100 3.23 2.27 15.77
CA ILE A 100 2.14 2.55 16.72
C ILE A 100 2.03 4.05 17.01
N ALA A 101 3.15 4.72 17.26
CA ALA A 101 3.18 6.16 17.52
C ALA A 101 2.68 6.96 16.31
N ALA A 102 3.07 6.59 15.10
CA ALA A 102 2.58 7.21 13.87
C ALA A 102 1.08 6.99 13.67
N ALA A 103 0.58 5.78 13.90
CA ALA A 103 -0.85 5.46 13.80
C ALA A 103 -1.69 6.26 14.80
N LEU A 104 -1.27 6.30 16.08
CA LEU A 104 -1.93 7.09 17.12
C LEU A 104 -1.94 8.58 16.79
N THR A 105 -0.79 9.12 16.36
CA THR A 105 -0.67 10.52 15.96
C THR A 105 -1.62 10.84 14.80
N GLY A 106 -1.67 9.97 13.78
CA GLY A 106 -2.58 10.11 12.64
C GLY A 106 -4.05 10.12 13.05
N ILE A 107 -4.47 9.22 13.94
CA ILE A 107 -5.84 9.16 14.45
C ILE A 107 -6.19 10.45 15.21
N VAL A 108 -5.31 10.93 16.08
CA VAL A 108 -5.51 12.17 16.86
C VAL A 108 -5.62 13.38 15.94
N LEU A 109 -4.72 13.52 14.96
CA LEU A 109 -4.82 14.61 13.97
C LEU A 109 -6.12 14.54 13.18
N MET A 110 -6.50 13.36 12.69
CA MET A 110 -7.75 13.17 11.96
C MET A 110 -8.96 13.53 12.83
N PHE A 111 -8.95 13.20 14.12
CA PHE A 111 -10.01 13.58 15.02
C PHE A 111 -10.05 15.11 15.22
N VAL A 112 -8.92 15.75 15.53
CA VAL A 112 -8.87 17.20 15.82
C VAL A 112 -9.26 18.04 14.59
N PHE A 113 -8.73 17.71 13.40
CA PHE A 113 -8.96 18.52 12.19
C PHE A 113 -10.27 18.18 11.48
N CYS A 114 -10.76 16.94 11.54
CA CYS A 114 -11.98 16.54 10.81
C CYS A 114 -13.27 16.63 11.66
N THR A 115 -13.18 16.81 12.98
CA THR A 115 -14.36 16.88 13.88
C THR A 115 -14.62 18.26 14.48
N THR A 116 -13.80 19.28 14.18
CA THR A 116 -13.92 20.64 14.74
C THR A 116 -15.10 21.45 14.20
N GLY A 117 -15.90 20.91 13.27
CA GLY A 117 -17.13 21.52 12.77
C GLY A 117 -18.39 20.89 13.38
N ALA A 118 -19.26 21.71 13.98
CA ALA A 118 -20.38 21.32 14.84
C ALA A 118 -21.49 20.42 14.22
N THR A 119 -21.39 19.92 12.99
CA THR A 119 -22.46 19.11 12.35
C THR A 119 -21.99 18.09 11.30
N CYS A 120 -20.71 17.71 11.26
CA CYS A 120 -20.23 16.72 10.29
C CYS A 120 -20.23 15.28 10.88
N ALA A 121 -21.39 14.62 10.84
CA ALA A 121 -21.53 13.23 11.30
C ALA A 121 -20.77 12.22 10.42
N LEU A 122 -20.61 12.48 9.11
CA LEU A 122 -19.95 11.58 8.17
C LEU A 122 -18.47 11.27 8.50
N PRO A 123 -17.56 12.26 8.61
CA PRO A 123 -16.16 11.97 8.93
C PRO A 123 -16.01 11.31 10.30
N THR A 124 -16.82 11.75 11.27
CA THR A 124 -16.85 11.17 12.62
C THR A 124 -17.27 9.69 12.61
N PHE A 125 -18.26 9.33 11.79
CA PHE A 125 -18.70 7.94 11.61
C PHE A 125 -17.59 7.09 10.96
N PHE A 126 -16.98 7.56 9.87
CA PHE A 126 -15.91 6.81 9.19
C PHE A 126 -14.72 6.54 10.09
N ILE A 127 -14.26 7.55 10.86
CA ILE A 127 -13.14 7.38 11.79
C ILE A 127 -13.50 6.37 12.89
N SER A 128 -14.67 6.51 13.50
CA SER A 128 -15.11 5.61 14.58
C SER A 128 -15.31 4.17 14.11
N PHE A 129 -15.89 3.99 12.92
CA PHE A 129 -16.08 2.67 12.32
C PHE A 129 -14.74 1.98 12.02
N ASN A 130 -13.76 2.71 11.44
CA ASN A 130 -12.42 2.16 11.20
C ASN A 130 -11.72 1.78 12.51
N MET A 131 -11.85 2.59 13.57
CA MET A 131 -11.31 2.26 14.89
C MET A 131 -11.88 0.94 15.45
N ILE A 132 -13.19 0.74 15.33
CA ILE A 132 -13.86 -0.50 15.75
C ILE A 132 -13.33 -1.69 14.95
N LEU A 133 -13.18 -1.55 13.63
CA LEU A 133 -12.60 -2.59 12.77
C LEU A 133 -11.15 -2.92 13.16
N CYS A 134 -10.32 -1.93 13.47
CA CYS A 134 -8.96 -2.14 13.93
C CYS A 134 -8.92 -2.93 15.25
N ILE A 135 -9.76 -2.57 16.23
CA ILE A 135 -9.87 -3.29 17.51
C ILE A 135 -10.35 -4.73 17.26
N GLY A 136 -11.37 -4.91 16.41
CA GLY A 136 -11.87 -6.23 16.02
C GLY A 136 -10.78 -7.10 15.37
N ALA A 137 -9.99 -6.55 14.46
CA ALA A 137 -8.87 -7.24 13.82
C ALA A 137 -7.79 -7.65 14.82
N ILE A 138 -7.45 -6.79 15.79
CA ILE A 138 -6.51 -7.13 16.88
C ILE A 138 -7.04 -8.32 17.69
N MET A 139 -8.32 -8.30 18.07
CA MET A 139 -8.93 -9.39 18.82
C MET A 139 -8.93 -10.71 18.04
N LEU A 140 -9.30 -10.67 16.75
CA LEU A 140 -9.26 -11.84 15.86
C LEU A 140 -7.84 -12.39 15.67
N SER A 141 -6.83 -11.52 15.61
CA SER A 141 -5.42 -11.93 15.49
C SER A 141 -4.93 -12.65 16.75
N ILE A 142 -5.34 -12.20 17.93
CA ILE A 142 -4.94 -12.80 19.22
C ILE A 142 -5.72 -14.10 19.51
N MET A 143 -6.94 -14.24 18.98
CA MET A 143 -7.75 -15.45 19.19
C MET A 143 -6.97 -16.71 18.78
N PRO A 144 -6.90 -17.75 19.64
CA PRO A 144 -6.08 -18.94 19.41
C PRO A 144 -6.55 -19.82 18.25
N LEU A 145 -7.68 -19.49 17.62
CA LEU A 145 -8.23 -20.20 16.46
C LEU A 145 -7.40 -19.94 15.19
N SER A 146 -6.86 -18.73 15.01
CA SER A 146 -6.05 -18.35 13.84
C SER A 146 -4.68 -19.04 13.80
N LYS A 147 -4.09 -19.32 14.97
CA LYS A 147 -2.81 -20.04 15.09
C LYS A 147 -2.90 -21.52 14.65
N LYS A 148 -4.09 -22.12 14.68
CA LYS A 148 -4.29 -23.52 14.31
C LYS A 148 -4.33 -23.72 12.79
N GLU A 149 -4.86 -22.74 12.05
CA GLU A 149 -4.95 -22.79 10.58
C GLU A 149 -3.57 -22.69 9.92
N CYS A 150 -2.65 -21.92 10.52
CA CYS A 150 -1.26 -21.85 10.06
C CYS A 150 -0.46 -23.15 10.30
N LEU A 151 -0.92 -24.02 11.21
CA LEU A 151 -0.27 -25.30 11.54
C LEU A 151 -0.79 -26.48 10.68
N VAL A 152 -1.85 -26.26 9.89
CA VAL A 152 -2.43 -27.27 8.97
C VAL A 152 -1.95 -27.08 7.52
N LEU A 153 -1.32 -25.94 7.20
CA LEU A 153 -0.80 -25.59 5.87
C LEU A 153 0.73 -25.73 5.74
N VAL A 154 1.42 -26.28 6.74
CA VAL A 154 2.85 -26.66 6.69
C VAL A 154 2.98 -28.18 6.73
#